data_AF-A0A196PE34-F1
#
_entry.id   AF-A0A196PE34-F1
#
_cell.length_a   1.000
_cell.length_b   1.000
_cell.length_c   1.000
_cell.angle_alpha   90.00
_cell.angle_beta   90.00
_cell.angle_gamma   90.00
#
_symmetry.space_group_name_H-M   'P 1'
#
loop_
_entity.id
_entity.type
_entity.pdbx_description
1 polymer ?
#
loop_
_entity_poly.entity_id
_entity_poly.type
_entity_poly.pdbx_seq_one_letter_code
_entity_poly.pdbx_strand_id
1 'polypeptide(L)'
;MATETHSDGLADAVGVDMAEHASTPGMPQLDFSTWGNQIFWLVLALIATYLILSRVALPRIGAVLSERQGTITNDIAAAEDLKAKALEAEQAYEKALVDARAEAQRIIADAKADMQADLNAAMAKADEQIAVKTAESEKAIAEIREGAMENVEKVAKDTTKEIVAAMGGKADAKTVNAAVASRMKG
;
A
#
# COMPACT_ATOMS: atom_id res chain seq x y z
N MET A 1 -17.85 -91.22 -47.19
CA MET A 1 -17.18 -90.19 -48.03
C MET A 1 -18.14 -89.01 -48.15
N ALA A 2 -17.64 -87.81 -47.82
CA ALA A 2 -18.16 -86.47 -48.17
C ALA A 2 -19.63 -86.16 -47.80
N THR A 3 -19.89 -85.55 -46.63
CA THR A 3 -20.08 -84.09 -46.39
C THR A 3 -21.27 -83.50 -47.14
N GLU A 4 -22.25 -82.92 -46.42
CA GLU A 4 -22.67 -81.51 -46.55
C GLU A 4 -23.47 -81.06 -45.32
N THR A 5 -23.30 -79.79 -45.00
CA THR A 5 -23.66 -79.03 -43.80
C THR A 5 -25.12 -78.57 -43.82
N HIS A 6 -25.77 -78.62 -42.65
CA HIS A 6 -27.06 -77.98 -42.40
C HIS A 6 -26.86 -76.48 -42.17
N SER A 7 -27.29 -75.63 -43.10
CA SER A 7 -27.42 -74.19 -42.92
C SER A 7 -28.72 -73.70 -43.56
N ASP A 8 -29.82 -73.85 -42.84
CA ASP A 8 -31.11 -73.21 -43.14
C ASP A 8 -31.45 -72.28 -41.97
N GLY A 9 -31.36 -70.97 -42.20
CA GLY A 9 -31.58 -69.99 -41.14
C GLY A 9 -31.34 -68.52 -41.49
N LEU A 10 -31.53 -68.10 -42.75
CA LEU A 10 -31.33 -66.69 -43.15
C LEU A 10 -32.42 -66.11 -44.07
N ALA A 11 -33.43 -66.90 -44.48
CA ALA A 11 -34.50 -66.43 -45.35
C ALA A 11 -35.68 -65.75 -44.62
N ASP A 12 -35.77 -65.89 -43.29
CA ASP A 12 -36.90 -65.37 -42.49
C ASP A 12 -36.71 -63.91 -42.01
N ALA A 13 -35.59 -63.26 -42.34
CA ALA A 13 -35.24 -61.92 -41.84
C ALA A 13 -35.51 -60.78 -42.82
N VAL A 14 -35.94 -61.07 -44.05
CA VAL A 14 -36.18 -60.05 -45.07
C VAL A 14 -37.58 -60.26 -45.64
N GLY A 15 -38.57 -59.66 -44.98
CA GLY A 15 -39.98 -59.67 -45.41
C GLY A 15 -40.16 -59.00 -46.77
N VAL A 16 -39.88 -59.74 -47.84
CA VAL A 16 -40.18 -59.39 -49.22
C VAL A 16 -41.16 -60.44 -49.72
N ASP A 17 -42.43 -60.27 -49.37
CA ASP A 17 -43.51 -60.97 -50.05
C ASP A 17 -43.59 -60.48 -51.50
N MET A 18 -43.36 -61.41 -52.42
CA MET A 18 -43.49 -61.25 -53.86
C MET A 18 -44.96 -61.01 -54.24
N ALA A 19 -45.28 -59.79 -54.68
CA ALA A 19 -46.52 -59.50 -55.38
C ALA A 19 -46.32 -59.69 -56.89
N GLU A 20 -47.07 -60.62 -57.47
CA GLU A 20 -47.11 -60.93 -58.92
C GLU A 20 -47.33 -59.69 -59.79
N HIS A 21 -46.55 -59.60 -60.88
CA HIS A 21 -46.62 -58.55 -61.89
C HIS A 21 -47.60 -58.90 -63.03
N ALA A 22 -48.53 -57.98 -63.32
CA ALA A 22 -49.18 -57.88 -64.63
C ALA A 22 -48.66 -56.63 -65.36
N SER A 23 -48.31 -56.82 -66.63
CA SER A 23 -47.45 -56.00 -67.49
C SER A 23 -47.99 -54.62 -67.95
N THR A 24 -47.13 -53.60 -67.87
CA THR A 24 -47.01 -52.47 -68.83
C THR A 24 -45.54 -51.99 -68.83
N PRO A 25 -44.89 -51.73 -69.99
CA PRO A 25 -43.50 -51.29 -70.03
C PRO A 25 -43.43 -49.78 -69.79
N GLY A 26 -43.50 -49.39 -68.53
CA GLY A 26 -43.09 -48.08 -68.03
C GLY A 26 -42.10 -48.34 -66.89
N MET A 27 -41.09 -47.48 -66.69
CA MET A 27 -40.25 -47.61 -65.50
C MET A 27 -41.18 -47.67 -64.27
N PRO A 28 -41.06 -48.68 -63.39
CA PRO A 28 -41.95 -48.86 -62.24
C PRO A 28 -42.10 -47.62 -61.34
N GLN A 29 -41.17 -46.66 -61.46
CA GLN A 29 -41.13 -45.38 -60.77
C GLN A 29 -42.14 -44.34 -61.30
N LEU A 30 -42.69 -44.51 -62.50
CA LEU A 30 -43.63 -43.57 -63.15
C LEU A 30 -45.09 -44.07 -63.15
N ASP A 31 -45.40 -45.07 -62.33
CA ASP A 31 -46.76 -45.56 -62.15
C ASP A 31 -47.54 -44.67 -61.16
N PHE A 32 -48.38 -43.78 -61.72
CA PHE A 32 -49.21 -42.82 -60.98
C PHE A 32 -50.27 -43.46 -60.08
N SER A 33 -50.58 -44.76 -60.22
CA SER A 33 -51.56 -45.45 -59.37
C SER A 33 -51.12 -45.50 -57.89
N THR A 34 -49.81 -45.50 -57.62
CA THR A 34 -49.24 -45.58 -56.27
C THR A 34 -48.98 -44.22 -55.62
N TRP A 35 -49.03 -43.14 -56.41
CA TRP A 35 -48.67 -41.79 -55.94
C TRP A 35 -49.57 -41.28 -54.83
N GLY A 36 -50.88 -41.61 -54.85
CA GLY A 36 -51.81 -41.21 -53.79
C GLY A 36 -51.40 -41.74 -52.42
N ASN A 37 -51.01 -43.01 -52.34
CA ASN A 37 -50.54 -43.63 -51.10
C ASN A 37 -49.19 -43.05 -50.65
N GLN A 38 -48.24 -42.87 -51.58
CA GLN A 38 -46.94 -42.26 -51.28
C GLN A 38 -47.08 -40.82 -50.76
N ILE A 39 -47.91 -40.00 -51.41
CA ILE A 39 -48.18 -38.61 -51.00
C ILE A 39 -48.85 -38.58 -49.63
N PHE A 40 -49.81 -39.47 -49.35
CA PHE A 40 -50.44 -39.56 -48.03
C PHE A 40 -49.42 -39.82 -46.91
N TRP A 41 -48.55 -40.82 -47.05
CA TRP A 41 -47.51 -41.11 -46.07
C TRP A 41 -46.46 -40.00 -45.99
N LEU A 42 -46.12 -39.36 -47.11
CA LEU A 42 -45.20 -38.22 -47.13
C LEU A 42 -45.77 -37.07 -46.31
N VAL A 43 -47.04 -36.69 -46.54
CA VAL A 43 -47.71 -35.64 -45.77
C VAL A 43 -47.81 -36.01 -44.29
N LEU A 44 -48.16 -37.26 -43.97
CA LEU A 44 -48.22 -37.74 -42.59
C LEU A 44 -46.85 -37.66 -41.90
N ALA A 45 -45.78 -38.10 -42.57
CA ALA A 45 -44.43 -38.03 -42.06
C ALA A 45 -43.94 -36.58 -41.92
N LEU A 46 -44.27 -35.69 -42.85
CA LEU A 46 -43.97 -34.26 -42.78
C LEU A 46 -44.67 -33.61 -41.57
N ILE A 47 -45.95 -33.92 -41.34
CA ILE A 47 -46.69 -33.40 -40.18
C ILE A 47 -46.09 -33.96 -38.89
N ALA A 48 -45.83 -35.27 -38.82
CA ALA A 48 -45.23 -35.90 -37.65
C ALA A 48 -43.86 -35.29 -37.31
N THR A 49 -42.97 -35.14 -38.30
CA THR A 49 -41.65 -34.51 -38.12
C THR A 49 -41.76 -33.03 -37.76
N TYR A 50 -42.68 -32.28 -38.38
CA TYR A 50 -42.96 -30.89 -38.03
C TYR A 50 -43.40 -30.74 -36.58
N LEU A 51 -44.29 -31.62 -36.10
CA LEU A 51 -44.74 -31.61 -34.70
C LEU A 51 -43.60 -31.96 -33.74
N ILE A 52 -42.75 -32.92 -34.08
CA ILE A 52 -41.57 -33.26 -33.26
C ILE A 52 -40.59 -32.09 -33.19
N LEU A 53 -40.28 -31.45 -34.32
CA LEU A 53 -39.36 -30.31 -34.35
C LEU A 53 -39.92 -29.10 -33.61
N SER A 54 -41.18 -28.74 -33.90
CA SER A 54 -41.83 -27.57 -33.29
C SER A 54 -42.05 -27.75 -31.79
N ARG A 55 -42.35 -28.97 -31.33
CA ARG A 55 -42.74 -29.20 -29.94
C ARG A 55 -41.68 -29.79 -29.04
N VAL A 56 -40.61 -30.36 -29.61
CA VAL A 56 -39.51 -30.97 -28.83
C VAL A 56 -38.16 -30.37 -29.19
N ALA A 57 -37.77 -30.33 -30.47
CA ALA A 57 -36.40 -29.93 -30.83
C ALA A 57 -36.14 -28.42 -30.65
N LEU A 58 -36.98 -27.58 -31.25
CA LEU A 58 -36.88 -26.11 -31.14
C LEU A 58 -36.97 -25.59 -29.70
N PRO A 59 -37.92 -26.02 -28.85
CA PRO A 59 -37.97 -25.53 -27.47
C PRO A 59 -36.75 -25.97 -26.64
N ARG A 60 -36.18 -27.15 -26.90
CA ARG A 60 -34.94 -27.58 -26.21
C ARG A 60 -33.74 -26.71 -26.60
N ILE A 61 -33.59 -26.39 -27.88
CA ILE A 61 -32.51 -25.50 -28.36
C ILE A 61 -32.70 -24.08 -27.78
N GLY A 62 -33.94 -23.58 -27.76
CA GLY A 62 -34.29 -22.29 -27.17
C GLY A 62 -33.94 -22.21 -25.67
N ALA A 63 -34.20 -23.28 -24.92
CA ALA A 63 -33.85 -23.36 -23.50
C ALA A 63 -32.32 -23.25 -23.28
N VAL A 64 -31.52 -23.99 -24.03
CA VAL A 64 -30.04 -23.93 -23.92
C VAL A 64 -29.49 -22.57 -24.32
N LEU A 65 -30.06 -21.94 -25.35
CA LEU A 65 -29.66 -20.61 -25.77
C LEU A 65 -29.99 -19.55 -24.70
N SER A 66 -31.19 -19.63 -24.11
CA SER A 66 -31.61 -18.74 -23.02
C SER A 66 -30.76 -18.94 -21.77
N GLU A 67 -30.39 -20.17 -21.43
CA GLU A 67 -29.50 -20.47 -20.31
C GLU A 67 -28.13 -19.84 -20.53
N ARG A 68 -27.52 -20.03 -21.71
CA ARG A 68 -26.23 -19.41 -22.05
C ARG A 68 -26.28 -17.90 -22.03
N GLN A 69 -27.32 -17.29 -22.60
CA GLN A 69 -27.51 -15.85 -22.55
C GLN A 69 -27.64 -15.37 -21.09
N GLY A 70 -28.43 -16.07 -20.28
CA GLY A 70 -28.61 -15.77 -18.86
C GLY A 70 -27.29 -15.83 -18.09
N THR A 71 -26.49 -16.88 -18.27
CA THR A 71 -25.18 -17.01 -17.64
C THR A 71 -24.23 -15.90 -18.07
N ILE A 72 -24.13 -15.61 -19.37
CA ILE A 72 -23.28 -14.52 -19.87
C ILE A 72 -23.68 -13.18 -19.29
N THR A 73 -24.99 -12.86 -19.29
CA THR A 73 -25.48 -11.60 -18.73
C THR A 73 -25.21 -11.52 -17.23
N ASN A 74 -25.41 -12.61 -16.49
CA ASN A 74 -25.11 -12.67 -15.07
C ASN A 74 -23.60 -12.48 -14.79
N ASP A 75 -22.73 -13.12 -15.57
CA ASP A 75 -21.28 -13.01 -15.43
C ASP A 75 -20.79 -11.59 -15.77
N ILE A 76 -21.38 -10.95 -16.79
CA ILE A 76 -21.10 -9.55 -17.12
C ILE A 76 -21.54 -8.64 -15.96
N ALA A 77 -22.75 -8.81 -15.44
CA ALA A 77 -23.25 -8.00 -14.32
C ALA A 77 -22.38 -8.18 -13.06
N ALA A 78 -21.95 -9.41 -12.76
CA ALA A 78 -21.05 -9.69 -11.66
C ALA A 78 -19.67 -9.06 -11.87
N ALA A 79 -19.13 -9.09 -13.09
CA ALA A 79 -17.87 -8.46 -13.42
C ALA A 79 -17.94 -6.93 -13.30
N GLU A 80 -19.04 -6.31 -13.73
CA GLU A 80 -19.28 -4.87 -13.59
C GLU A 80 -19.40 -4.46 -12.12
N ASP A 81 -20.13 -5.21 -11.31
CA ASP A 81 -20.24 -4.97 -9.86
C ASP A 81 -18.89 -5.10 -9.15
N LEU A 82 -18.11 -6.15 -9.47
CA LEU A 82 -16.75 -6.30 -8.94
C LEU A 82 -15.83 -5.16 -9.38
N LYS A 83 -15.94 -4.70 -10.62
CA LYS A 83 -15.19 -3.53 -11.12
C LYS A 83 -15.59 -2.26 -10.39
N ALA A 84 -16.88 -2.03 -10.17
CA ALA A 84 -17.36 -0.86 -9.42
C ALA A 84 -16.83 -0.87 -7.98
N LYS A 85 -16.90 -2.02 -7.29
CA LYS A 85 -16.34 -2.19 -5.93
C LYS A 85 -14.83 -1.98 -5.89
N ALA A 86 -14.10 -2.45 -6.90
CA ALA A 86 -12.67 -2.24 -7.00
C ALA A 86 -12.33 -0.76 -7.14
N LEU A 87 -13.04 -0.02 -8.00
CA LEU A 87 -12.87 1.43 -8.18
C LEU A 87 -13.23 2.21 -6.91
N GLU A 88 -14.29 1.83 -6.21
CA GLU A 88 -14.66 2.45 -4.93
C GLU A 88 -13.59 2.20 -3.86
N ALA A 89 -13.07 0.97 -3.77
CA ALA A 89 -11.99 0.62 -2.86
C ALA A 89 -10.69 1.36 -3.20
N GLU A 90 -10.36 1.51 -4.49
CA GLU A 90 -9.21 2.29 -4.96
C GLU A 90 -9.33 3.76 -4.55
N GLN A 91 -10.49 4.40 -4.79
CA GLN A 91 -10.74 5.78 -4.37
C GLN A 91 -10.65 5.95 -2.85
N ALA A 92 -11.21 5.01 -2.08
CA ALA A 92 -11.13 5.03 -0.62
C ALA A 92 -9.68 4.88 -0.13
N TYR A 93 -8.91 3.99 -0.76
CA TYR A 93 -7.49 3.79 -0.47
C TYR A 93 -6.64 5.03 -0.80
N GLU A 94 -6.84 5.63 -1.98
CA GLU A 94 -6.15 6.86 -2.37
C GLU A 94 -6.46 8.01 -1.42
N LYS A 95 -7.73 8.18 -1.04
CA LYS A 95 -8.14 9.18 -0.05
C LYS A 95 -7.46 8.93 1.30
N ALA A 96 -7.49 7.70 1.81
CA ALA A 96 -6.82 7.35 3.06
C ALA A 96 -5.31 7.62 3.02
N LEU A 97 -4.67 7.39 1.87
CA LEU A 97 -3.25 7.67 1.67
C LEU A 97 -2.94 9.17 1.70
N VAL A 98 -3.78 10.00 1.06
CA VAL A 98 -3.65 11.46 1.08
C VAL A 98 -3.88 11.99 2.51
N ASP A 99 -4.92 11.53 3.18
CA ASP A 99 -5.25 11.94 4.56
C ASP A 99 -4.12 11.54 5.52
N ALA A 100 -3.58 10.32 5.41
CA ALA A 100 -2.46 9.87 6.22
C ALA A 100 -1.17 10.69 5.99
N ARG A 101 -0.89 11.09 4.74
CA ARG A 101 0.25 11.96 4.41
C ARG A 101 0.06 13.36 4.98
N ALA A 102 -1.15 13.92 4.89
CA ALA A 102 -1.46 15.22 5.46
C ALA A 102 -1.32 15.19 7.00
N GLU A 103 -1.83 14.15 7.64
CA GLU A 103 -1.71 13.98 9.09
C GLU A 103 -0.26 13.79 9.54
N ALA A 104 0.54 13.00 8.81
CA ALA A 104 1.96 12.87 9.09
C ALA A 104 2.70 14.22 8.97
N GLN A 105 2.38 15.02 7.96
CA GLN A 105 2.96 16.37 7.81
C GLN A 105 2.55 17.29 8.97
N ARG A 106 1.30 17.22 9.41
CA ARG A 106 0.80 17.96 10.58
C ARG A 106 1.56 17.58 11.85
N ILE A 107 1.69 16.28 12.13
CA ILE A 107 2.46 15.76 13.28
C ILE A 107 3.91 16.22 13.23
N ILE A 108 4.55 16.20 12.05
CA ILE A 108 5.94 16.67 11.90
C ILE A 108 6.04 18.17 12.17
N ALA A 109 5.07 18.97 11.71
CA ALA A 109 5.06 20.41 11.94
C ALA A 109 4.86 20.73 13.42
N ASP A 110 3.90 20.08 14.07
CA ASP A 110 3.59 20.25 15.49
C ASP A 110 4.79 19.83 16.35
N ALA A 111 5.38 18.66 16.09
CA ALA A 111 6.56 18.19 16.82
C ALA A 111 7.77 19.13 16.65
N LYS A 112 7.96 19.71 15.45
CA LYS A 112 9.01 20.73 15.24
C LYS A 112 8.74 22.01 16.01
N ALA A 113 7.49 22.45 16.06
CA ALA A 113 7.12 23.64 16.83
C ALA A 113 7.35 23.42 18.33
N ASP A 114 6.94 22.27 18.87
CA ASP A 114 7.16 21.90 20.27
C ASP A 114 8.65 21.80 20.60
N MET A 115 9.42 21.08 19.77
CA MET A 115 10.88 20.99 19.95
C MET A 115 11.56 22.36 19.92
N GLN A 116 11.13 23.26 19.03
CA GLN A 116 11.70 24.60 18.97
C GLN A 116 11.35 25.42 20.22
N ALA A 117 10.13 25.28 20.74
CA ALA A 117 9.72 25.94 21.98
C ALA A 117 10.55 25.45 23.17
N ASP A 118 10.71 24.13 23.31
CA ASP A 118 11.54 23.52 24.36
C ASP A 118 13.01 23.93 24.25
N LEU A 119 13.56 23.96 23.03
CA LEU A 119 14.93 24.41 22.77
C LEU A 119 15.11 25.89 23.19
N ASN A 120 14.18 26.76 22.82
CA ASN A 120 14.23 28.17 23.20
C ASN A 120 14.15 28.35 24.73
N ALA A 121 13.30 27.58 25.41
CA ALA A 121 13.20 27.62 26.87
C ALA A 121 14.47 27.12 27.55
N ALA A 122 15.06 26.03 27.04
CA ALA A 122 16.34 25.49 27.53
C ALA A 122 17.49 26.47 27.31
N MET A 123 17.55 27.13 26.14
CA MET A 123 18.53 28.17 25.84
C MET A 123 18.40 29.36 26.80
N ALA A 124 17.19 29.89 27.01
CA ALA A 124 16.97 31.00 27.92
C ALA A 124 17.43 30.68 29.37
N LYS A 125 17.15 29.45 29.83
CA LYS A 125 17.60 28.97 31.14
C LYS A 125 19.12 28.82 31.20
N ALA A 126 19.74 28.31 30.14
CA ALA A 126 21.19 28.20 30.07
C ALA A 126 21.87 29.57 30.08
N ASP A 127 21.34 30.54 29.33
CA ASP A 127 21.84 31.91 29.30
C ASP A 127 21.74 32.59 30.68
N GLU A 128 20.64 32.38 31.40
CA GLU A 128 20.47 32.88 32.78
C GLU A 128 21.53 32.27 33.72
N GLN A 129 21.76 30.96 33.65
CA GLN A 129 22.78 30.29 34.47
C GLN A 129 24.20 30.76 34.13
N ILE A 130 24.48 30.96 32.84
CA ILE A 130 25.76 31.49 32.38
C ILE A 130 25.96 32.92 32.91
N ALA A 131 24.93 33.77 32.85
CA ALA A 131 24.99 35.13 33.37
C ALA A 131 25.27 35.17 34.88
N VAL A 132 24.56 34.34 35.66
CA VAL A 132 24.80 34.22 37.12
C VAL A 132 26.24 33.79 37.39
N LYS A 133 26.70 32.71 36.75
CA LYS A 133 28.06 32.18 36.96
C LYS A 133 29.15 33.13 36.50
N THR A 134 28.89 33.92 35.46
CA THR A 134 29.79 34.98 34.99
C THR A 134 29.90 36.07 36.05
N ALA A 135 28.78 36.55 36.59
CA ALA A 135 28.78 37.56 37.65
C ALA A 135 29.46 37.06 38.95
N GLU A 136 29.25 35.79 39.32
CA GLU A 136 29.96 35.16 40.45
C GLU A 136 31.47 35.08 40.20
N SER A 137 31.88 34.67 39.00
CA SER A 137 33.29 34.59 38.63
C SER A 137 33.95 35.97 38.59
N GLU A 138 33.26 37.00 38.11
CA GLU A 138 33.74 38.38 38.13
C GLU A 138 33.97 38.89 39.56
N LYS A 139 33.05 38.60 40.49
CA LYS A 139 33.23 38.91 41.92
C LYS A 139 34.43 38.19 42.52
N ALA A 140 34.55 36.89 42.27
CA ALA A 140 35.69 36.10 42.77
C ALA A 140 37.03 36.62 42.21
N ILE A 141 37.07 36.99 40.92
CA ILE A 141 38.26 37.60 40.31
C ILE A 141 38.58 38.95 40.94
N ALA A 142 37.57 39.78 41.24
CA ALA A 142 37.76 41.06 41.92
C ALA A 142 38.34 40.87 43.34
N GLU A 143 37.79 39.94 44.12
CA GLU A 143 38.31 39.59 45.46
C GLU A 143 39.75 39.06 45.40
N ILE A 144 40.06 38.18 44.45
CA ILE A 144 41.44 37.69 44.25
C ILE A 144 42.38 38.84 43.87
N ARG A 145 41.92 39.78 43.02
CA ARG A 145 42.70 40.98 42.66
C ARG A 145 42.99 41.85 43.87
N GLU A 146 41.97 42.12 44.69
CA GLU A 146 42.12 42.92 45.91
C GLU A 146 43.09 42.26 46.90
N GLY A 147 42.88 40.97 47.19
CA GLY A 147 43.79 40.21 48.06
C GLY A 147 45.21 40.09 47.49
N ALA A 148 45.38 39.96 46.17
CA ALA A 148 46.69 39.98 45.54
C ALA A 148 47.38 41.34 45.71
N MET A 149 46.66 42.46 45.55
CA MET A 149 47.20 43.81 45.76
C MET A 149 47.64 44.02 47.22
N GLU A 150 46.85 43.57 48.19
CA GLU A 150 47.23 43.63 49.61
C GLU A 150 48.49 42.80 49.91
N ASN A 151 48.56 41.58 49.37
CA ASN A 151 49.73 40.72 49.53
C ASN A 151 50.97 41.32 48.88
N VAL A 152 50.85 41.92 47.70
CA VAL A 152 51.95 42.66 47.04
C VAL A 152 52.40 43.84 47.90
N GLU A 153 51.47 44.61 48.48
CA GLU A 153 51.81 45.72 49.38
C GLU A 153 52.59 45.25 50.60
N LYS A 154 52.15 44.16 51.22
CA LYS A 154 52.82 43.56 52.39
C LYS A 154 54.21 43.06 52.04
N VAL A 155 54.36 42.28 50.97
CA VAL A 155 55.66 41.77 50.51
C VAL A 155 56.59 42.92 50.14
N ALA A 156 56.11 43.97 49.47
CA ALA A 156 56.92 45.14 49.13
C ALA A 156 57.42 45.88 50.39
N LYS A 157 56.56 46.07 51.40
CA LYS A 157 56.94 46.68 52.70
C LYS A 157 57.97 45.83 53.45
N ASP A 158 57.73 44.52 53.56
CA ASP A 158 58.62 43.60 54.25
C ASP A 158 59.98 43.52 53.54
N THR A 159 59.98 43.38 52.22
CA THR A 159 61.21 43.34 51.41
C THR A 159 61.99 44.65 51.51
N THR A 160 61.33 45.81 51.45
CA THR A 160 61.98 47.13 51.58
C THR A 160 62.61 47.29 52.97
N LYS A 161 61.92 46.83 54.02
CA LYS A 161 62.45 46.85 55.39
C LYS A 161 63.70 46.00 55.54
N GLU A 162 63.70 44.79 54.97
CA GLU A 162 64.87 43.90 54.98
C GLU A 162 66.06 44.49 54.20
N ILE A 163 65.82 45.07 53.01
CA ILE A 163 66.86 45.71 52.21
C ILE A 163 67.49 46.90 52.95
N VAL A 164 66.68 47.76 53.58
CA VAL A 164 67.18 48.93 54.35
C VAL A 164 68.02 48.48 55.55
N ALA A 165 67.61 47.38 56.22
CA ALA A 165 68.37 46.80 57.32
C ALA A 165 69.70 46.19 56.84
N ALA A 166 69.70 45.46 55.72
CA ALA A 166 70.90 44.87 55.13
C ALA A 166 71.92 45.92 54.65
N MET A 167 71.44 47.09 54.21
CA MET A 167 72.26 48.24 53.80
C MET A 167 72.78 49.09 54.99
N GLY A 168 72.52 48.68 56.24
CA GLY A 168 73.04 49.34 57.44
C GLY A 168 72.21 50.53 57.94
N GLY A 169 71.01 50.76 57.39
CA GLY A 169 70.09 51.81 57.82
C GLY A 169 69.13 51.32 58.92
N LYS A 170 68.65 52.24 59.79
CA LYS A 170 67.51 51.94 60.67
C LYS A 170 66.22 52.07 59.87
N ALA A 171 65.56 50.95 59.59
CA ALA A 171 64.27 50.93 58.92
C ALA A 171 63.19 51.54 59.82
N ASP A 172 62.92 52.84 59.66
CA ASP A 172 61.75 53.47 60.26
C ASP A 172 60.49 53.01 59.50
N ALA A 173 59.63 52.27 60.20
CA ALA A 173 58.43 51.67 59.61
C ALA A 173 57.47 52.71 59.05
N LYS A 174 57.44 53.95 59.59
CA LYS A 174 56.56 55.01 59.09
C LYS A 174 57.00 55.52 57.72
N THR A 175 58.29 55.79 57.54
CA THR A 175 58.84 56.28 56.25
C THR A 175 58.80 55.22 55.16
N VAL A 176 59.10 53.96 55.47
CA VAL A 176 59.00 52.84 54.51
C VAL A 176 57.56 52.65 54.04
N ASN A 177 56.59 52.62 54.98
CA ASN A 177 55.18 52.45 54.63
C ASN A 177 54.64 53.60 53.76
N ALA A 178 55.05 54.85 54.06
CA ALA A 178 54.65 56.02 53.28
C ALA A 178 55.24 56.01 51.85
N ALA A 179 56.51 55.63 51.70
CA ALA A 179 57.18 55.57 50.41
C ALA A 179 56.61 54.47 49.49
N VAL A 180 56.35 53.28 50.03
CA VAL A 180 55.73 52.16 49.28
C VAL A 180 54.29 52.52 48.87
N ALA A 181 53.49 53.10 49.78
CA ALA A 181 52.12 53.52 49.48
C ALA A 181 52.06 54.62 48.40
N SER A 182 53.03 55.55 48.38
CA SER A 182 53.13 56.58 47.33
C SER A 182 53.46 55.99 45.96
N ARG A 183 54.24 54.91 45.89
CA ARG A 183 54.62 54.26 44.62
C ARG A 183 53.57 53.29 44.10
N MET A 184 52.73 52.72 44.97
CA MET A 184 51.61 51.85 44.60
C MET A 184 50.39 52.61 44.04
N LYS A 185 50.30 53.93 44.27
CA LYS A 185 49.18 54.79 43.83
C LYS A 185 49.44 55.57 42.53
N GLY A 186 50.64 55.49 41.95
CA GLY A 186 51.00 56.13 40.68
C GLY A 186 51.05 55.10 39.56
#